data_AF-A0A850Q064-F1
#
_entry.id   AF-A0A850Q064-F1
#
_cell.length_a   1.000
_cell.length_b   1.000
_cell.length_c   1.000
_cell.angle_alpha   90.00
_cell.angle_beta   90.00
_cell.angle_gamma   90.00
#
_symmetry.space_group_name_H-M   'P 1'
#
loop_
_entity.id
_entity.type
_entity.pdbx_description
1 polymer ?
#
loop_
_entity_poly.entity_id
_entity_poly.type
_entity_poly.pdbx_seq_one_letter_code
_entity_poly.pdbx_strand_id
1 'polypeptide(L)' 'MRKEKTLFIMGIWVAILPYLGFYESWRKVLFIITGIGLIYIAYLFYTEAKMRLSKDENVTKSFVDNI' A
#
# COMPACT_ATOMS: atom_id res chain seq x y z
N MET A 1 8.78 -10.05 -2.61
CA MET A 1 9.67 -8.86 -2.49
C MET A 1 9.25 -8.04 -1.28
N ARG A 2 10.18 -7.45 -0.52
CA ARG A 2 9.87 -6.63 0.67
C ARG A 2 8.85 -5.55 0.29
N LYS A 3 7.79 -5.41 1.08
CA LYS A 3 6.63 -4.53 0.85
C LYS A 3 7.02 -3.09 0.54
N GLU A 4 8.13 -2.65 1.15
CA GLU A 4 8.71 -1.33 0.99
C GLU A 4 9.23 -1.12 -0.45
N LYS A 5 9.78 -2.16 -1.08
CA LYS A 5 10.28 -2.09 -2.46
C LYS A 5 9.14 -1.89 -3.46
N THR A 6 7.99 -2.50 -3.23
CA THR A 6 6.83 -2.37 -4.12
C THR A 6 6.27 -0.94 -4.08
N LEU A 7 6.11 -0.37 -2.87
CA LEU A 7 5.71 1.03 -2.69
C LEU A 7 6.70 2.00 -3.31
N PHE A 8 8.00 1.72 -3.15
CA PHE A 8 9.07 2.57 -3.70
C PHE A 8 9.06 2.59 -5.24
N ILE A 9 8.95 1.41 -5.87
CA ILE A 9 8.87 1.29 -7.33
C ILE A 9 7.60 1.96 -7.87
N MET A 10 6.45 1.82 -7.18
CA MET A 10 5.22 2.51 -7.56
C MET A 10 5.32 4.02 -7.43
N GLY A 11 5.97 4.53 -6.37
CA GLY A 11 6.21 5.96 -6.19
C GLY A 11 7.07 6.54 -7.32
N ILE A 12 8.16 5.86 -7.68
CA ILE A 12 9.01 6.25 -8.82
C ILE A 12 8.20 6.24 -10.12
N TRP A 13 7.40 5.20 -10.34
CA TRP A 13 6.55 5.10 -11.52
C TRP A 13 5.58 6.28 -11.64
N VAL A 14 4.87 6.62 -10.57
CA VAL A 14 3.92 7.75 -10.55
C VAL A 14 4.62 9.09 -10.75
N ALA A 15 5.83 9.26 -10.20
CA ALA A 15 6.63 10.48 -10.38
C ALA A 15 7.11 10.66 -11.82
N ILE A 16 7.45 9.58 -12.53
CA ILE A 16 7.92 9.64 -13.93
C ILE A 16 6.76 9.74 -14.93
N LEU A 17 5.60 9.16 -14.61
CA LEU A 17 4.43 9.10 -15.47
C LEU A 17 4.01 10.43 -16.14
N PRO A 18 4.01 11.60 -15.46
CA PRO A 18 3.62 12.86 -16.10
C PRO A 18 4.64 13.36 -17.12
N TYR A 19 5.89 12.90 -17.07
CA TYR A 19 6.99 13.36 -17.93
C TYR A 19 7.17 12.52 -19.20
N LEU A 20 6.41 11.43 -19.38
CA LEU A 20 6.50 10.53 -20.53
C LEU A 20 5.93 11.12 -21.85
N GLY A 21 5.50 12.37 -21.87
CA GLY A 21 5.04 13.05 -23.09
C GLY A 21 3.71 12.53 -23.67
N PHE A 22 2.94 11.75 -22.90
CA PHE A 22 1.65 11.22 -23.34
C PHE A 22 0.61 12.32 -23.61
N TYR A 23 -0.26 12.05 -24.58
CA TYR A 23 -1.41 12.90 -24.87
C TYR A 23 -2.29 13.09 -23.62
N GLU A 24 -2.79 14.31 -23.42
CA GLU A 24 -3.45 14.79 -22.19
C GLU A 24 -4.52 13.81 -21.65
N SER A 25 -5.35 13.26 -22.55
CA SER A 25 -6.41 12.30 -22.21
C SER A 25 -5.87 10.98 -21.67
N TRP A 26 -4.81 10.43 -22.27
CA TRP A 26 -4.20 9.17 -21.84
C TRP A 26 -3.50 9.32 -20.48
N ARG A 27 -2.85 10.46 -20.27
CA ARG A 27 -2.21 10.77 -18.99
C ARG A 27 -3.22 10.79 -17.85
N LYS A 28 -4.38 11.43 -18.05
CA LYS A 28 -5.46 11.49 -17.04
C LYS A 28 -5.98 10.10 -16.69
N VAL A 29 -6.25 9.26 -17.70
CA VAL A 29 -6.73 7.89 -17.47
C VAL A 29 -5.70 7.05 -16.70
N LEU A 30 -4.42 7.10 -17.09
CA LEU A 30 -3.34 6.39 -16.40
C LEU A 30 -3.16 6.86 -14.95
N PHE A 31 -3.30 8.16 -14.69
CA PHE A 31 -3.25 8.70 -13.33
C PHE A 31 -4.41 8.23 -12.45
N ILE A 32 -5.63 8.18 -13.00
CA ILE A 32 -6.80 7.69 -12.26
C ILE A 32 -6.63 6.21 -11.92
N ILE A 33 -6.22 5.39 -12.90
CA ILE A 33 -6.01 3.95 -12.70
C ILE A 33 -4.90 3.70 -11.67
N THR A 34 -3.77 4.41 -11.77
CA THR A 34 -2.66 4.25 -10.80
C THR A 34 -3.04 4.74 -9.41
N GLY A 35 -3.82 5.82 -9.30
CA GLY A 35 -4.37 6.31 -8.03
C GLY A 35 -5.28 5.27 -7.35
N ILE A 36 -6.21 4.67 -8.10
CA ILE A 36 -7.08 3.60 -7.59
C ILE A 36 -6.25 2.39 -7.14
N GLY A 37 -5.25 2.00 -7.93
CA GLY A 37 -4.33 0.92 -7.57
C GLY A 37 -3.56 1.19 -6.27
N LEU A 38 -3.06 2.42 -6.09
CA LEU A 38 -2.38 2.83 -4.86
C LEU A 38 -3.31 2.78 -3.64
N ILE A 39 -4.55 3.26 -3.76
CA ILE A 39 -5.54 3.20 -2.68
C ILE A 39 -5.79 1.75 -2.27
N TYR A 40 -5.96 0.85 -3.25
CA TYR A 40 -6.19 -0.57 -2.98
C TYR A 40 -5.00 -1.21 -2.24
N ILE A 41 -3.78 -0.93 -2.68
CA ILE A 41 -2.57 -1.46 -2.06
C ILE A 41 -2.38 -0.90 -0.64
N ALA A 42 -2.68 0.38 -0.44
CA ALA A 42 -2.67 1.01 0.88
C ALA A 42 -3.70 0.35 1.83
N TYR A 43 -4.91 0.05 1.32
CA TYR A 43 -5.94 -0.64 2.09
C TYR A 43 -5.51 -2.08 2.48
N LEU A 44 -4.86 -2.81 1.57
CA LEU A 44 -4.28 -4.11 1.87
C LEU A 44 -3.24 -4.03 2.99
N PHE A 45 -2.33 -3.05 2.94
CA PHE A 45 -1.35 -2.85 3.99
C PHE A 45 -1.97 -2.46 5.32
N TYR A 46 -2.98 -1.59 5.31
CA TYR A 46 -3.71 -1.21 6.52
C TYR A 46 -4.36 -2.43 7.18
N THR A 47 -5.03 -3.26 6.39
CA THR A 47 -5.71 -4.46 6.88
C THR A 47 -4.70 -5.46 7.47
N GLU A 48 -3.57 -5.65 6.81
CA GLU A 48 -2.53 -6.56 7.30
C GLU A 48 -1.85 -6.02 8.58
N ALA A 49 -1.59 -4.72 8.66
CA ALA A 49 -1.06 -4.08 9.86
C ALA A 49 -2.03 -4.21 11.04
N LYS A 50 -3.33 -3.99 10.80
CA LYS A 50 -4.39 -4.16 11.80
C LYS A 50 -4.47 -5.60 12.29
N MET A 51 -4.41 -6.59 11.40
CA MET A 51 -4.39 -8.01 11.77
C MET A 51 -3.17 -8.37 12.63
N ARG A 52 -1.99 -7.83 12.31
CA ARG A 52 -0.78 -8.06 13.12
C ARG A 52 -0.91 -7.48 14.52
N LEU A 53 -1.44 -6.26 14.65
CA LEU A 53 -1.69 -5.63 15.95
C LEU A 53 -2.69 -6.43 16.79
N SER A 54 -3.80 -6.88 16.21
CA SER A 54 -4.76 -7.72 16.93
C SER A 54 -4.19 -9.09 17.32
N LYS A 55 -3.30 -9.68 16.52
CA LYS A 55 -2.64 -10.94 16.87
C LYS A 55 -1.68 -10.76 18.05
N ASP A 56 -0.93 -9.65 18.07
CA ASP A 56 0.01 -9.32 19.14
C ASP A 56 -0.72 -9.11 20.48
N GLU A 57 -1.85 -8.37 20.46
CA GLU A 57 -2.67 -8.13 21.66
C GLU A 57 -3.23 -9.43 22.28
N ASN A 58 -3.69 -10.38 21.46
CA ASN A 58 -4.18 -11.68 21.94
C ASN A 58 -3.06 -12.52 22.54
N VAL A 59 -1.85 -12.46 21.97
CA VAL A 59 -0.67 -13.13 22.51
C VAL A 59 -0.31 -12.54 23.87
N THR A 60 -0.25 -11.20 24.00
CA THR A 60 0.03 -10.54 25.28
C THR A 60 -1.00 -10.90 26.36
N LYS A 61 -2.29 -10.90 26.03
CA LYS A 61 -3.35 -11.30 26.98
C LYS A 61 -3.19 -12.74 27.47
N SER A 62 -2.85 -13.68 26.57
CA SER A 62 -2.64 -15.08 26.95
C SER A 62 -1.47 -15.29 27.92
N PHE A 63 -0.44 -14.43 27.87
CA PHE A 63 0.67 -14.47 28.82
C PHE A 63 0.28 -13.94 30.20
N VAL A 64 -0.61 -12.94 30.27
CA VAL A 64 -1.07 -12.35 31.52
C VAL A 64 -2.04 -13.28 32.25
N ASP A 65 -2.94 -13.95 31.51
CA ASP A 65 -3.94 -14.87 32.11
C ASP A 65 -3.35 -16.17 32.68
N ASN A 66 -2.08 -16.49 32.38
CA ASN A 66 -1.41 -17.70 32.83
C ASN A 66 -0.48 -17.49 34.07
N ILE A 67 -0.56 -16.34 34.73
CA ILE A 67 0.17 -15.99 35.96
C ILE A 67 -0.83 -15.78 37.10
#